data_AF-A0A9P1G2U9-F1
#
_entry.id   AF-A0A9P1G2U9-F1
#
_cell.length_a   1.000
_cell.length_b   1.000
_cell.length_c   1.000
_cell.angle_alpha   90.00
_cell.angle_beta   90.00
_cell.angle_gamma   90.00
#
_symmetry.space_group_name_H-M   'P 1'
#
loop_
_entity.id
_entity.type
_entity.pdbx_description
1 polymer ?
#
loop_
_entity_poly.entity_id
_entity_poly.type
_entity_poly.pdbx_seq_one_letter_code
_entity_poly.pdbx_strand_id
1 'polypeptide(L)'
;MPHAPKPIADAAAAKMGDDWKITPRALNVNDSVLAQFEEDLATVLGHHVFSDVLRMKPVAIDSDATHYEAGHQAVFDKESYNSAISTRGVYQCAGNIFWLNFSRLISSQGVPISPRAIEQLKKSHFSSPEVNQNIVIVPVQPGLSYRDLKNQFNNLVRCSPEEIEFALISRIAELVRSNADEVQLTAWRTVCLTTTFSFEILRSEAAIYWRAINARRRTIATYDAVAPSPTQRIFQLMTFKESYEATHGTLSNSELASIYNTNLQEIDSKLEDSVSENWVDTAVKIHRRIFSQPDLLDEVLRDEAQHGKAGMFQTSALEEICIKGKSGKGDIYWIMRSMRFIVEAGQLNPGDFTVRFLCGAKSSGSTQKGFIHLCLMKHALLRWLMSTWLEQSSYDPEAKESKRRKSNTTRPR
;
A
#
# COMPACT_ATOMS: atom_id res chain seq x y z
N MET A 1 -61.52 -54.57 -14.87
CA MET A 1 -60.68 -53.48 -14.33
C MET A 1 -60.14 -53.91 -12.97
N PRO A 2 -58.97 -53.44 -12.51
CA PRO A 2 -57.59 -53.60 -13.02
C PRO A 2 -56.71 -54.27 -11.90
N HIS A 3 -55.43 -54.67 -11.99
CA HIS A 3 -54.23 -54.00 -12.51
C HIS A 3 -53.07 -54.99 -12.79
N ALA A 4 -52.46 -54.75 -13.95
CA ALA A 4 -51.12 -54.96 -14.52
C ALA A 4 -49.94 -55.67 -13.77
N PRO A 5 -49.01 -56.28 -14.54
CA PRO A 5 -47.78 -56.92 -14.07
C PRO A 5 -46.60 -55.93 -13.96
N LYS A 6 -45.62 -56.22 -13.09
CA LYS A 6 -44.29 -55.57 -13.07
C LYS A 6 -43.17 -56.61 -13.24
N PRO A 7 -42.43 -56.58 -14.35
CA PRO A 7 -41.05 -57.04 -14.38
C PRO A 7 -40.17 -56.00 -15.11
N ILE A 8 -39.79 -54.91 -14.45
CA ILE A 8 -38.81 -53.93 -14.99
C ILE A 8 -37.86 -53.37 -13.90
N ALA A 9 -38.14 -53.57 -12.60
CA ALA A 9 -37.31 -52.97 -11.55
C ALA A 9 -35.95 -53.67 -11.34
N ASP A 10 -35.87 -54.99 -11.52
CA ASP A 10 -34.66 -55.74 -11.16
C ASP A 10 -33.60 -55.77 -12.27
N ALA A 11 -33.95 -55.39 -13.50
CA ALA A 11 -32.99 -55.30 -14.61
C ALA A 11 -32.31 -53.91 -14.71
N ALA A 12 -32.86 -52.88 -14.06
CA ALA A 12 -32.27 -51.54 -14.03
C ALA A 12 -31.20 -51.39 -12.93
N ALA A 13 -31.32 -52.14 -11.83
CA ALA A 13 -30.38 -52.09 -10.71
C ALA A 13 -29.03 -52.77 -11.01
N ALA A 14 -28.99 -53.73 -11.94
CA ALA A 14 -27.77 -54.47 -12.29
C ALA A 14 -26.90 -53.79 -13.38
N LYS A 15 -27.34 -52.66 -13.94
CA LYS A 15 -26.59 -51.87 -14.94
C LYS A 15 -25.97 -50.58 -14.38
N MET A 16 -26.11 -50.29 -13.09
CA MET A 16 -25.44 -49.17 -12.41
C MET A 16 -24.17 -49.64 -11.70
N GLY A 17 -23.36 -50.42 -12.40
CA GLY A 17 -22.01 -50.75 -11.96
C GLY A 17 -21.13 -49.49 -11.94
N ASP A 18 -20.67 -49.13 -10.75
CA ASP A 18 -19.42 -48.43 -10.47
C ASP A 18 -19.08 -47.16 -11.27
N ASP A 19 -19.90 -46.12 -11.20
CA ASP A 19 -19.39 -44.77 -11.51
C ASP A 19 -20.07 -43.59 -10.78
N TRP A 20 -20.58 -43.82 -9.57
CA TRP A 20 -20.99 -42.70 -8.68
C TRP A 20 -19.81 -42.16 -7.86
N LYS A 21 -18.56 -42.26 -8.35
CA LYS A 21 -17.48 -41.47 -7.76
C LYS A 21 -17.88 -40.00 -7.88
N ILE A 22 -18.51 -39.46 -6.83
CA ILE A 22 -18.56 -38.04 -6.54
C ILE A 22 -17.09 -37.67 -6.55
N THR A 23 -16.61 -37.21 -7.69
CA THR A 23 -15.27 -36.66 -7.79
C THR A 23 -15.38 -35.44 -6.89
N PRO A 24 -14.74 -35.40 -5.72
CA PRO A 24 -14.89 -34.26 -4.84
C PRO A 24 -14.51 -33.06 -5.69
N ARG A 25 -15.46 -32.14 -5.92
CA ARG A 25 -15.14 -30.89 -6.58
C ARG A 25 -14.04 -30.31 -5.71
N ALA A 26 -12.83 -30.16 -6.26
CA ALA A 26 -11.70 -29.69 -5.48
C ALA A 26 -12.17 -28.41 -4.77
N LEU A 27 -12.11 -28.42 -3.43
CA LEU A 27 -12.56 -27.31 -2.59
C LEU A 27 -11.94 -26.05 -3.18
N ASN A 28 -12.77 -25.17 -3.75
CA ASN A 28 -12.27 -23.91 -4.25
C ASN A 28 -12.08 -23.05 -3.00
N VAL A 29 -10.82 -22.72 -2.72
CA VAL A 29 -10.41 -21.96 -1.54
C VAL A 29 -11.13 -20.61 -1.40
N ASN A 30 -11.78 -20.14 -2.47
CA ASN A 30 -12.53 -18.90 -2.53
C ASN A 30 -14.07 -19.07 -2.44
N ASP A 31 -14.60 -20.28 -2.25
CA ASP A 31 -16.05 -20.54 -2.28
C ASP A 31 -16.83 -19.66 -1.30
N SER A 32 -16.33 -19.46 -0.07
CA SER A 32 -17.00 -18.59 0.91
C SER A 32 -17.00 -17.12 0.49
N VAL A 33 -15.92 -16.63 -0.12
CA VAL A 33 -15.81 -15.24 -0.58
C VAL A 33 -16.71 -15.01 -1.79
N LEU A 34 -16.73 -15.98 -2.71
CA LEU A 34 -17.58 -15.94 -3.91
C LEU A 34 -19.06 -16.00 -3.53
N ALA A 35 -19.46 -16.87 -2.59
CA ALA A 35 -20.83 -16.95 -2.12
C ALA A 35 -21.30 -15.63 -1.50
N GLN A 36 -20.48 -15.00 -0.65
CA GLN A 36 -20.82 -13.68 -0.09
C GLN A 36 -20.92 -12.61 -1.18
N PHE A 37 -19.99 -12.61 -2.14
CA PHE A 37 -20.03 -11.67 -3.25
C PHE A 37 -21.26 -11.87 -4.14
N GLU A 38 -21.67 -13.12 -4.40
CA GLU A 38 -22.88 -13.43 -5.17
C GLU A 38 -24.14 -12.93 -4.45
N GLU A 39 -24.21 -13.06 -3.12
CA GLU A 39 -25.29 -12.48 -2.31
C GLU A 39 -25.29 -10.94 -2.36
N ASP A 40 -24.11 -10.31 -2.24
CA ASP A 40 -23.96 -8.87 -2.35
C ASP A 40 -24.41 -8.38 -3.74
N LEU A 41 -23.96 -9.06 -4.81
CA LEU A 41 -24.34 -8.74 -6.18
C LEU A 41 -25.85 -8.92 -6.42
N ALA A 42 -26.44 -9.99 -5.92
CA ALA A 42 -27.88 -10.22 -6.00
C ALA A 42 -28.67 -9.12 -5.27
N THR A 43 -28.18 -8.69 -4.10
CA THR A 43 -28.74 -7.57 -3.34
C THR A 43 -28.73 -6.28 -4.16
N VAL A 44 -27.60 -5.95 -4.80
CA VAL A 44 -27.47 -4.76 -5.65
C VAL A 44 -28.41 -4.84 -6.85
N LEU A 45 -28.37 -5.93 -7.61
CA LEU A 45 -29.16 -6.09 -8.83
C LEU A 45 -30.68 -6.20 -8.56
N GLY A 46 -31.07 -6.62 -7.36
CA GLY A 46 -32.46 -6.67 -6.93
C GLY A 46 -33.07 -5.30 -6.60
N HIS A 47 -32.25 -4.27 -6.40
CA HIS A 47 -32.71 -2.92 -6.07
C HIS A 47 -33.11 -2.15 -7.35
N HIS A 48 -34.22 -1.40 -7.31
CA HIS A 48 -34.79 -0.76 -8.52
C HIS A 48 -33.84 0.24 -9.18
N VAL A 49 -33.03 0.95 -8.39
CA VAL A 49 -31.98 1.86 -8.89
C VAL A 49 -30.99 1.17 -9.83
N PHE A 50 -30.73 -0.14 -9.65
CA PHE A 50 -29.76 -0.90 -10.44
C PHE A 50 -30.41 -1.89 -11.42
N SER A 51 -31.74 -1.92 -11.52
CA SER A 51 -32.50 -2.94 -12.26
C SER A 51 -32.15 -3.06 -13.75
N ASP A 52 -31.68 -1.99 -14.37
CA ASP A 52 -31.29 -1.93 -15.78
C ASP A 52 -29.76 -1.83 -15.98
N VAL A 53 -28.97 -1.86 -14.90
CA VAL A 53 -27.54 -1.49 -14.94
C VAL A 53 -26.71 -2.37 -15.88
N LEU A 54 -27.10 -3.63 -16.07
CA LEU A 54 -26.49 -4.57 -17.02
C LEU A 54 -26.63 -4.15 -18.50
N ARG A 55 -27.61 -3.30 -18.81
CA ARG A 55 -27.92 -2.83 -20.17
C ARG A 55 -27.53 -1.38 -20.39
N MET A 56 -27.18 -0.67 -19.33
CA MET A 56 -26.80 0.72 -19.42
C MET A 56 -25.48 0.91 -20.16
N LYS A 57 -25.41 2.02 -20.86
CA LYS A 57 -24.17 2.50 -21.47
C LYS A 57 -23.26 3.08 -20.38
N PRO A 58 -21.94 2.96 -20.54
CA PRO A 58 -21.02 3.67 -19.68
C PRO A 58 -21.25 5.18 -19.79
N VAL A 59 -20.87 5.89 -18.73
CA VAL A 59 -20.90 7.35 -18.66
C VAL A 59 -19.47 7.84 -18.80
N ALA A 60 -19.28 8.99 -19.46
CA ALA A 60 -17.95 9.57 -19.59
C ALA A 60 -17.41 10.00 -18.22
N ILE A 61 -16.10 9.94 -18.06
CA ILE A 61 -15.42 10.59 -16.93
C ILE A 61 -15.12 12.01 -17.41
N ASP A 62 -15.84 13.00 -16.90
CA ASP A 62 -15.70 14.40 -17.31
C ASP A 62 -15.23 15.29 -16.15
N SER A 63 -14.45 16.32 -16.45
CA SER A 63 -13.87 17.24 -15.44
C SER A 63 -14.89 18.15 -14.78
N ASP A 64 -16.06 18.31 -15.38
CA ASP A 64 -17.12 19.22 -14.92
C ASP A 64 -17.96 18.66 -13.76
N ALA A 65 -17.69 17.42 -13.33
CA ALA A 65 -18.13 16.97 -12.02
C ALA A 65 -17.30 17.71 -10.97
N THR A 66 -17.91 18.71 -10.32
CA THR A 66 -17.34 19.74 -9.43
C THR A 66 -16.41 19.28 -8.30
N HIS A 67 -16.09 17.99 -8.19
CA HIS A 67 -15.35 17.40 -7.08
C HIS A 67 -14.30 16.33 -7.45
N TYR A 68 -13.96 16.07 -8.73
CA TYR A 68 -13.05 14.95 -9.03
C TYR A 68 -11.88 15.30 -9.97
N GLU A 69 -10.65 15.02 -9.51
CA GLU A 69 -9.40 15.01 -10.28
C GLU A 69 -9.29 13.81 -11.26
N ALA A 70 -10.41 13.25 -11.69
CA ALA A 70 -10.41 12.14 -12.62
C ALA A 70 -10.22 12.69 -14.04
N GLY A 71 -9.11 12.30 -14.69
CA GLY A 71 -8.83 12.73 -16.06
C GLY A 71 -9.97 12.41 -17.03
N HIS A 72 -10.10 13.19 -18.11
CA HIS A 72 -11.15 12.97 -19.10
C HIS A 72 -11.03 11.57 -19.73
N GLN A 73 -12.09 10.77 -19.62
CA GLN A 73 -12.17 9.51 -20.32
C GLN A 73 -13.46 9.37 -21.11
N ALA A 74 -13.29 9.23 -22.43
CA ALA A 74 -14.40 9.00 -23.33
C ALA A 74 -15.06 7.64 -23.04
N VAL A 75 -16.37 7.59 -23.24
CA VAL A 75 -17.13 6.34 -23.23
C VAL A 75 -16.60 5.37 -24.27
N PHE A 76 -16.80 4.07 -24.04
CA PHE A 76 -16.49 3.05 -25.03
C PHE A 76 -17.11 3.41 -26.40
N ASP A 77 -16.25 3.49 -27.42
CA ASP A 77 -16.62 3.75 -28.81
C ASP A 77 -16.07 2.67 -29.75
N LYS A 78 -16.90 2.24 -30.70
CA LYS A 78 -16.58 1.16 -31.64
C LYS A 78 -15.43 1.54 -32.57
N GLU A 79 -15.45 2.74 -33.11
CA GLU A 79 -14.46 3.16 -34.11
C GLU A 79 -13.09 3.35 -33.45
N SER A 80 -13.10 4.00 -32.29
CA SER A 80 -11.94 4.19 -31.43
C SER A 80 -11.36 2.85 -30.96
N TYR A 81 -12.19 1.90 -30.55
CA TYR A 81 -11.76 0.54 -30.19
C TYR A 81 -11.04 -0.15 -31.35
N ASN A 82 -11.68 -0.27 -32.51
CA ASN A 82 -11.10 -0.99 -33.65
C ASN A 82 -9.79 -0.33 -34.11
N SER A 83 -9.74 1.01 -34.11
CA SER A 83 -8.54 1.78 -34.44
C SER A 83 -7.42 1.55 -33.42
N ALA A 84 -7.70 1.69 -32.12
CA ALA A 84 -6.68 1.58 -31.08
C ALA A 84 -6.15 0.15 -30.90
N ILE A 85 -7.02 -0.86 -30.98
CA ILE A 85 -6.62 -2.28 -30.90
C ILE A 85 -5.78 -2.67 -32.12
N SER A 86 -6.13 -2.24 -33.34
CA SER A 86 -5.35 -2.58 -34.53
C SER A 86 -3.98 -1.87 -34.57
N THR A 87 -3.90 -0.63 -34.08
CA THR A 87 -2.67 0.18 -34.15
C THR A 87 -1.73 -0.03 -32.98
N ARG A 88 -2.25 -0.03 -31.75
CA ARG A 88 -1.47 -0.04 -30.50
C ARG A 88 -1.61 -1.34 -29.72
N GLY A 89 -2.64 -2.14 -30.01
CA GLY A 89 -2.98 -3.32 -29.23
C GLY A 89 -3.57 -3.04 -27.85
N VAL A 90 -3.90 -1.78 -27.56
CA VAL A 90 -4.50 -1.34 -26.31
C VAL A 90 -5.55 -0.26 -26.59
N TYR A 91 -6.70 -0.36 -25.93
CA TYR A 91 -7.75 0.66 -25.95
C TYR A 91 -8.23 0.94 -24.52
N GLN A 92 -8.24 2.22 -24.13
CA GLN A 92 -8.73 2.65 -22.83
C GLN A 92 -9.98 3.52 -22.96
N CYS A 93 -10.99 3.28 -22.14
CA CYS A 93 -12.25 4.02 -22.13
C CYS A 93 -12.99 3.88 -20.80
N ALA A 94 -14.01 4.70 -20.58
CA ALA A 94 -14.99 4.47 -19.54
C ALA A 94 -15.90 3.28 -19.92
N GLY A 95 -16.10 2.37 -18.98
CA GLY A 95 -16.82 1.11 -19.14
C GLY A 95 -17.80 0.86 -18.00
N ASN A 96 -18.71 -0.07 -18.23
CA ASN A 96 -19.66 -0.53 -17.24
C ASN A 96 -19.07 -1.75 -16.53
N ILE A 97 -18.87 -1.66 -15.21
CA ILE A 97 -18.27 -2.73 -14.41
C ILE A 97 -19.07 -4.05 -14.51
N PHE A 98 -20.37 -3.97 -14.75
CA PHE A 98 -21.23 -5.15 -14.89
C PHE A 98 -21.05 -5.88 -16.23
N TRP A 99 -20.20 -5.39 -17.13
CA TRP A 99 -19.76 -6.17 -18.29
C TRP A 99 -18.88 -7.37 -17.92
N LEU A 100 -18.37 -7.40 -16.70
CA LEU A 100 -17.44 -8.42 -16.21
C LEU A 100 -18.16 -9.70 -15.76
N ASN A 101 -17.51 -10.84 -15.97
CA ASN A 101 -17.80 -12.08 -15.26
C ASN A 101 -17.02 -12.10 -13.95
N PHE A 102 -17.69 -11.79 -12.85
CA PHE A 102 -17.04 -11.73 -11.54
C PHE A 102 -16.59 -13.10 -11.02
N SER A 103 -17.26 -14.18 -11.41
CA SER A 103 -16.94 -15.56 -11.01
C SER A 103 -15.69 -16.12 -11.72
N ARG A 104 -15.26 -15.51 -12.84
CA ARG A 104 -14.06 -15.93 -13.57
C ARG A 104 -12.80 -15.26 -13.00
N LEU A 105 -12.21 -15.91 -12.01
CA LEU A 105 -10.94 -15.51 -11.38
C LEU A 105 -9.74 -15.98 -12.23
N ILE A 106 -8.94 -15.08 -12.80
CA ILE A 106 -7.75 -15.47 -13.59
C ILE A 106 -6.57 -15.70 -12.65
N SER A 107 -6.22 -14.70 -11.84
CA SER A 107 -5.06 -14.78 -10.96
C SER A 107 -5.32 -15.56 -9.67
N SER A 108 -6.60 -15.72 -9.33
CA SER A 108 -7.02 -16.26 -8.04
C SER A 108 -7.59 -17.69 -8.12
N GLN A 109 -7.42 -18.38 -9.26
CA GLN A 109 -7.74 -19.81 -9.35
C GLN A 109 -6.81 -20.62 -8.46
N GLY A 110 -7.34 -21.14 -7.35
CA GLY A 110 -6.56 -21.87 -6.35
C GLY A 110 -5.70 -20.98 -5.44
N VAL A 111 -5.80 -19.65 -5.56
CA VAL A 111 -5.13 -18.70 -4.65
C VAL A 111 -6.20 -18.04 -3.78
N PRO A 112 -6.07 -18.10 -2.44
CA PRO A 112 -7.04 -17.48 -1.54
C PRO A 112 -7.12 -15.96 -1.71
N ILE A 113 -8.34 -15.44 -1.87
CA ILE A 113 -8.65 -14.02 -1.79
C ILE A 113 -8.81 -13.65 -0.31
N SER A 114 -8.20 -12.56 0.12
CA SER A 114 -8.26 -12.12 1.52
C SER A 114 -9.54 -11.32 1.81
N PRO A 115 -10.47 -11.82 2.66
CA PRO A 115 -11.65 -11.05 3.06
C PRO A 115 -11.29 -9.75 3.78
N ARG A 116 -10.19 -9.76 4.54
CA ARG A 116 -9.66 -8.56 5.21
C ARG A 116 -9.28 -7.47 4.22
N ALA A 117 -8.67 -7.85 3.08
CA ALA A 117 -8.30 -6.88 2.04
C ALA A 117 -9.54 -6.23 1.41
N ILE A 118 -10.60 -7.01 1.17
CA ILE A 118 -11.88 -6.50 0.67
C ILE A 118 -12.47 -5.49 1.67
N GLU A 119 -12.52 -5.83 2.96
CA GLU A 119 -13.01 -4.93 4.01
C GLU A 119 -12.16 -3.65 4.15
N GLN A 120 -10.84 -3.75 4.04
CA GLN A 120 -9.94 -2.59 4.05
C GLN A 120 -10.20 -1.68 2.85
N LEU A 121 -10.32 -2.23 1.64
CA LEU A 121 -10.63 -1.47 0.43
C LEU A 121 -12.02 -0.82 0.52
N LYS A 122 -13.00 -1.53 1.08
CA LYS A 122 -14.35 -0.99 1.31
C LYS A 122 -14.32 0.26 2.18
N LYS A 123 -13.55 0.23 3.27
CA LYS A 123 -13.46 1.35 4.23
C LYS A 123 -12.62 2.52 3.71
N SER A 124 -11.50 2.23 3.05
CA SER A 124 -10.55 3.26 2.60
C SER A 124 -10.94 3.82 1.24
N HIS A 125 -11.05 2.96 0.23
CA HIS A 125 -11.22 3.34 -1.17
C HIS A 125 -12.69 3.61 -1.56
N PHE A 126 -13.65 3.02 -0.85
CA PHE A 126 -15.09 3.16 -1.13
C PHE A 126 -15.86 3.75 0.06
N SER A 127 -15.25 4.69 0.77
CA SER A 127 -15.92 5.46 1.83
C SER A 127 -17.00 6.40 1.25
N SER A 128 -16.72 7.00 0.07
CA SER A 128 -17.58 7.91 -0.71
C SER A 128 -17.75 7.44 -2.17
N PRO A 129 -18.84 7.83 -2.87
CA PRO A 129 -19.10 7.47 -4.26
C PRO A 129 -18.27 8.30 -5.24
N GLU A 130 -16.94 8.16 -5.17
CA GLU A 130 -15.99 8.84 -6.05
C GLU A 130 -15.69 8.02 -7.30
N VAL A 131 -15.09 8.66 -8.31
CA VAL A 131 -14.68 7.96 -9.53
C VAL A 131 -13.71 6.83 -9.17
N ASN A 132 -14.01 5.62 -9.64
CA ASN A 132 -13.16 4.46 -9.41
C ASN A 132 -11.82 4.64 -10.14
N GLN A 133 -10.76 4.88 -9.38
CA GLN A 133 -9.41 5.11 -9.90
C GLN A 133 -8.73 3.82 -10.41
N ASN A 134 -9.32 2.65 -10.13
CA ASN A 134 -8.80 1.39 -10.61
C ASN A 134 -9.07 1.19 -12.11
N ILE A 135 -8.06 0.68 -12.81
CA ILE A 135 -8.16 0.31 -14.21
C ILE A 135 -8.47 -1.19 -14.31
N VAL A 136 -9.66 -1.50 -14.81
CA VAL A 136 -10.06 -2.88 -15.14
C VAL A 136 -9.38 -3.30 -16.44
N ILE A 137 -8.49 -4.27 -16.35
CA ILE A 137 -7.75 -4.77 -17.53
C ILE A 137 -8.51 -5.94 -18.12
N VAL A 138 -8.97 -5.80 -19.37
CA VAL A 138 -9.71 -6.84 -20.09
C VAL A 138 -8.83 -7.41 -21.20
N PRO A 139 -8.52 -8.72 -21.19
CA PRO A 139 -7.76 -9.32 -22.26
C PRO A 139 -8.63 -9.45 -23.52
N VAL A 140 -8.08 -9.11 -24.68
CA VAL A 140 -8.70 -9.34 -25.99
C VAL A 140 -7.79 -10.19 -26.87
N GLN A 141 -8.39 -11.06 -27.68
CA GLN A 141 -7.63 -11.84 -28.65
C GLN A 141 -7.24 -10.98 -29.86
N PRO A 142 -6.09 -11.24 -30.51
CA PRO A 142 -5.72 -10.56 -31.74
C PRO A 142 -6.82 -10.69 -32.80
N GLY A 143 -7.21 -9.57 -33.42
CA GLY A 143 -8.23 -9.56 -34.47
C GLY A 143 -9.67 -9.71 -33.98
N LEU A 144 -9.93 -9.71 -32.67
CA LEU A 144 -11.29 -9.71 -32.13
C LEU A 144 -12.05 -8.47 -32.60
N SER A 145 -13.13 -8.67 -33.36
CA SER A 145 -13.95 -7.56 -33.84
C SER A 145 -14.78 -6.97 -32.70
N TYR A 146 -15.16 -5.69 -32.81
CA TYR A 146 -16.13 -5.09 -31.87
C TYR A 146 -17.42 -5.91 -31.72
N ARG A 147 -17.91 -6.52 -32.82
CA ARG A 147 -19.14 -7.33 -32.78
C ARG A 147 -18.97 -8.53 -31.85
N ASP A 148 -17.83 -9.19 -31.94
CA ASP A 148 -17.52 -10.37 -31.11
C ASP A 148 -17.25 -9.97 -29.67
N LEU A 149 -16.55 -8.84 -29.44
CA LEU A 149 -16.36 -8.29 -28.10
C LEU A 149 -17.71 -7.95 -27.44
N LYS A 150 -18.60 -7.27 -28.17
CA LYS A 150 -19.92 -6.88 -27.66
C LYS A 150 -20.75 -8.10 -27.23
N ASN A 151 -20.63 -9.22 -27.93
CA ASN A 151 -21.29 -10.48 -27.56
C ASN A 151 -20.75 -11.08 -26.24
N GLN A 152 -19.60 -10.63 -25.77
CA GLN A 152 -18.99 -11.03 -24.50
C GLN A 152 -19.31 -10.07 -23.35
N PHE A 153 -20.06 -8.98 -23.59
CA PHE A 153 -20.50 -8.11 -22.49
C PHE A 153 -21.36 -8.90 -21.50
N ASN A 154 -21.16 -8.62 -20.22
CA ASN A 154 -21.65 -9.39 -19.06
C ASN A 154 -20.96 -10.75 -18.88
N ASN A 155 -19.92 -11.01 -19.67
CA ASN A 155 -19.08 -12.20 -19.56
C ASN A 155 -17.59 -11.89 -19.79
N LEU A 156 -17.18 -10.61 -19.69
CA LEU A 156 -15.79 -10.21 -19.90
C LEU A 156 -14.91 -10.72 -18.76
N VAL A 157 -13.73 -11.20 -19.10
CA VAL A 157 -12.74 -11.59 -18.11
C VAL A 157 -11.89 -10.39 -17.70
N ARG A 158 -11.34 -10.40 -16.48
CA ARG A 158 -10.43 -9.35 -16.00
C ARG A 158 -9.07 -9.91 -15.57
N CYS A 159 -8.04 -9.12 -15.82
CA CYS A 159 -6.68 -9.31 -15.33
C CYS A 159 -6.32 -8.35 -14.18
N SER A 160 -7.21 -7.41 -13.83
CA SER A 160 -7.04 -6.56 -12.64
C SER A 160 -7.25 -7.37 -11.34
N PRO A 161 -6.70 -6.91 -10.19
CA PRO A 161 -6.95 -7.55 -8.89
C PRO A 161 -8.44 -7.58 -8.55
N GLU A 162 -8.95 -8.75 -8.16
CA GLU A 162 -10.38 -8.99 -7.98
C GLU A 162 -10.99 -8.32 -6.73
N GLU A 163 -10.17 -8.03 -5.72
CA GLU A 163 -10.59 -7.49 -4.42
C GLU A 163 -11.24 -6.11 -4.52
N ILE A 164 -10.82 -5.30 -5.50
CA ILE A 164 -11.31 -3.94 -5.67
C ILE A 164 -12.78 -3.95 -6.12
N GLU A 165 -13.12 -4.75 -7.11
CA GLU A 165 -14.51 -4.85 -7.56
C GLU A 165 -15.40 -5.53 -6.50
N PHE A 166 -14.84 -6.48 -5.75
CA PHE A 166 -15.56 -7.12 -4.64
C PHE A 166 -15.89 -6.12 -3.53
N ALA A 167 -14.93 -5.27 -3.16
CA ALA A 167 -15.13 -4.22 -2.17
C ALA A 167 -16.18 -3.18 -2.61
N LEU A 168 -16.18 -2.78 -3.89
CA LEU A 168 -17.19 -1.86 -4.45
C LEU A 168 -18.60 -2.45 -4.35
N ILE A 169 -18.82 -3.67 -4.84
CA ILE A 169 -20.15 -4.29 -4.82
C ILE A 169 -20.60 -4.54 -3.38
N SER A 170 -19.70 -4.98 -2.50
CA SER A 170 -20.01 -5.19 -1.08
C SER A 170 -20.40 -3.88 -0.38
N ARG A 171 -19.74 -2.77 -0.69
CA ARG A 171 -20.12 -1.44 -0.18
C ARG A 171 -21.54 -1.05 -0.59
N ILE A 172 -21.87 -1.22 -1.87
CA ILE A 172 -23.19 -0.86 -2.39
C ILE A 172 -24.26 -1.77 -1.77
N ALA A 173 -23.99 -3.08 -1.65
CA ALA A 173 -24.89 -4.01 -0.98
C ALA A 173 -25.17 -3.63 0.48
N GLU A 174 -24.13 -3.22 1.22
CA GLU A 174 -24.27 -2.73 2.61
C GLU A 174 -25.17 -1.50 2.70
N LEU A 175 -25.02 -0.55 1.78
CA LEU A 175 -25.85 0.66 1.70
C LEU A 175 -27.30 0.32 1.34
N VAL A 176 -27.52 -0.59 0.39
CA VAL A 176 -28.87 -1.09 0.04
C VAL A 176 -29.54 -1.74 1.25
N ARG A 177 -28.84 -2.64 1.96
CA ARG A 177 -29.38 -3.29 3.18
C ARG A 177 -29.68 -2.29 4.29
N SER A 178 -28.92 -1.21 4.34
CA SER A 178 -29.07 -0.12 5.32
C SER A 178 -30.11 0.92 4.89
N ASN A 179 -30.83 0.70 3.77
CA ASN A 179 -31.82 1.62 3.20
C ASN A 179 -31.27 3.04 2.94
N ALA A 180 -30.06 3.12 2.38
CA ALA A 180 -29.52 4.36 1.85
C ALA A 180 -30.50 5.01 0.84
N ASP A 181 -30.52 6.33 0.81
CA ASP A 181 -31.42 7.06 -0.08
C ASP A 181 -31.06 6.87 -1.58
N GLU A 182 -32.03 7.12 -2.45
CA GLU A 182 -31.86 6.93 -3.89
C GLU A 182 -30.80 7.86 -4.50
N VAL A 183 -30.58 9.04 -3.94
CA VAL A 183 -29.56 9.98 -4.43
C VAL A 183 -28.18 9.39 -4.21
N GLN A 184 -27.93 8.87 -3.00
CA GLN A 184 -26.69 8.18 -2.66
C GLN A 184 -26.49 6.93 -3.54
N LEU A 185 -27.51 6.08 -3.69
CA LEU A 185 -27.41 4.87 -4.52
C LEU A 185 -27.22 5.19 -6.02
N THR A 186 -27.80 6.28 -6.52
CA THR A 186 -27.61 6.74 -7.90
C THR A 186 -26.18 7.25 -8.13
N ALA A 187 -25.56 7.89 -7.13
CA ALA A 187 -24.15 8.24 -7.18
C ALA A 187 -23.27 6.99 -7.32
N TRP A 188 -23.52 5.95 -6.50
CA TRP A 188 -22.80 4.67 -6.61
C TRP A 188 -23.06 3.93 -7.93
N ARG A 189 -24.29 3.97 -8.46
CA ARG A 189 -24.58 3.48 -9.81
C ARG A 189 -23.74 4.19 -10.86
N THR A 190 -23.53 5.50 -10.71
CA THR A 190 -22.66 6.27 -11.60
C THR A 190 -21.21 5.76 -11.54
N VAL A 191 -20.67 5.50 -10.34
CA VAL A 191 -19.32 4.91 -10.17
C VAL A 191 -19.17 3.58 -10.94
N CYS A 192 -20.20 2.72 -10.90
CA CYS A 192 -20.21 1.47 -11.64
C CYS A 192 -20.21 1.66 -13.17
N LEU A 193 -20.69 2.80 -13.67
CA LEU A 193 -20.79 3.14 -15.10
C LEU A 193 -19.62 3.99 -15.62
N THR A 194 -18.80 4.53 -14.72
CA THR A 194 -17.63 5.37 -15.01
C THR A 194 -16.31 4.66 -14.70
N THR A 195 -16.31 3.33 -14.59
CA THR A 195 -15.09 2.57 -14.29
C THR A 195 -14.17 2.58 -15.51
N THR A 196 -12.87 2.81 -15.29
CA THR A 196 -11.88 2.81 -16.37
C THR A 196 -11.60 1.38 -16.84
N PHE A 197 -11.72 1.12 -18.14
CA PHE A 197 -11.36 -0.15 -18.77
C PHE A 197 -10.11 0.02 -19.65
N SER A 198 -9.25 -1.01 -19.66
CA SER A 198 -8.11 -1.15 -20.57
C SER A 198 -8.22 -2.50 -21.30
N PHE A 199 -8.63 -2.47 -22.55
CA PHE A 199 -8.68 -3.65 -23.42
C PHE A 199 -7.29 -3.88 -24.02
N GLU A 200 -6.66 -5.01 -23.72
CA GLU A 200 -5.27 -5.30 -24.09
C GLU A 200 -5.16 -6.59 -24.89
N ILE A 201 -4.45 -6.57 -26.03
CA ILE A 201 -4.20 -7.78 -26.82
C ILE A 201 -3.28 -8.72 -26.05
N LEU A 202 -3.80 -9.90 -25.68
CA LEU A 202 -3.05 -10.98 -25.04
C LEU A 202 -3.23 -12.28 -25.82
N ARG A 203 -2.12 -12.82 -26.33
CA ARG A 203 -2.11 -13.87 -27.36
C ARG A 203 -2.31 -15.31 -26.84
N SER A 204 -2.27 -15.52 -25.53
CA SER A 204 -2.38 -16.86 -24.94
C SER A 204 -2.91 -16.80 -23.51
N GLU A 205 -3.48 -17.91 -23.02
CA GLU A 205 -3.90 -18.05 -21.63
C GLU A 205 -2.73 -17.82 -20.65
N ALA A 206 -1.52 -18.26 -21.01
CA ALA A 206 -0.32 -17.99 -20.23
C ALA A 206 -0.01 -16.48 -20.15
N ALA A 207 -0.17 -15.73 -21.24
CA ALA A 207 0.03 -14.29 -21.26
C ALA A 207 -1.03 -13.57 -20.40
N ILE A 208 -2.28 -14.02 -20.44
CA ILE A 208 -3.39 -13.53 -19.61
C ILE A 208 -3.06 -13.75 -18.12
N TYR A 209 -2.65 -14.96 -17.75
CA TYR A 209 -2.25 -15.30 -16.38
C TYR A 209 -1.10 -14.43 -15.86
N TRP A 210 0.00 -14.33 -16.62
CA TRP A 210 1.15 -13.51 -16.21
C TRP A 210 0.83 -12.03 -16.17
N ARG A 211 -0.03 -11.54 -17.08
CA ARG A 211 -0.51 -10.15 -17.05
C ARG A 211 -1.27 -9.85 -15.76
N ALA A 212 -2.10 -10.79 -15.28
CA ALA A 212 -2.86 -10.64 -14.04
C ALA A 212 -1.95 -10.64 -12.81
N ILE A 213 -0.98 -11.55 -12.73
CA ILE A 213 0.04 -11.53 -11.66
C ILE A 213 0.83 -10.22 -11.67
N ASN A 214 1.29 -9.79 -12.84
CA ASN A 214 2.09 -8.58 -12.96
C ASN A 214 1.28 -7.32 -12.66
N ALA A 215 -0.04 -7.32 -12.91
CA ALA A 215 -0.93 -6.23 -12.49
C ALA A 215 -0.89 -6.06 -10.96
N ARG A 216 -1.07 -7.14 -10.21
CA ARG A 216 -0.96 -7.14 -8.73
C ARG A 216 0.40 -6.66 -8.25
N ARG A 217 1.48 -7.19 -8.84
CA ARG A 217 2.87 -6.83 -8.45
C ARG A 217 3.19 -5.37 -8.74
N ARG A 218 2.66 -4.81 -9.84
CA ARG A 218 2.87 -3.40 -10.20
C ARG A 218 2.25 -2.48 -9.16
N THR A 219 1.05 -2.78 -8.64
CA THR A 219 0.43 -2.00 -7.57
C THR A 219 1.33 -1.90 -6.35
N ILE A 220 1.97 -3.00 -5.95
CA ILE A 220 2.92 -3.02 -4.83
C ILE A 220 4.12 -2.10 -5.12
N ALA A 221 4.74 -2.24 -6.29
CA ALA A 221 5.91 -1.45 -6.67
C ALA A 221 5.58 0.06 -6.76
N THR A 222 4.43 0.42 -7.33
CA THR A 222 3.98 1.81 -7.40
C THR A 222 3.75 2.36 -5.99
N TYR A 223 2.99 1.65 -5.16
CA TYR A 223 2.71 2.08 -3.78
C TYR A 223 4.00 2.24 -2.96
N ASP A 224 4.91 1.28 -3.05
CA ASP A 224 6.21 1.35 -2.38
C ASP A 224 7.10 2.46 -2.94
N ALA A 225 6.98 2.86 -4.20
CA ALA A 225 7.74 3.99 -4.74
C ALA A 225 7.18 5.35 -4.26
N VAL A 226 5.85 5.49 -4.17
CA VAL A 226 5.20 6.79 -3.90
C VAL A 226 4.88 7.04 -2.43
N ALA A 227 4.82 5.99 -1.59
CA ALA A 227 4.55 6.19 -0.17
C ALA A 227 5.62 7.12 0.45
N PRO A 228 5.26 8.01 1.38
CA PRO A 228 6.24 8.94 1.96
C PRO A 228 7.24 8.19 2.84
N SER A 229 8.51 8.58 2.79
CA SER A 229 9.53 8.10 3.71
C SER A 229 9.30 8.63 5.14
N PRO A 230 9.87 8.00 6.18
CA PRO A 230 9.81 8.53 7.54
C PRO A 230 10.24 10.01 7.64
N THR A 231 11.31 10.37 6.93
CA THR A 231 11.81 11.76 6.85
C THR A 231 10.75 12.68 6.26
N GLN A 232 10.18 12.31 5.11
CA GLN A 232 9.14 13.10 4.44
C GLN A 232 7.91 13.28 5.32
N ARG A 233 7.46 12.22 6.02
CA ARG A 233 6.30 12.28 6.93
C ARG A 233 6.50 13.25 8.09
N ILE A 234 7.70 13.24 8.70
CA ILE A 234 8.02 14.18 9.77
C ILE A 234 8.02 15.62 9.24
N PHE A 235 8.59 15.88 8.05
CA PHE A 235 8.55 17.22 7.44
C PHE A 235 7.12 17.66 7.10
N GLN A 236 6.26 16.76 6.59
CA GLN A 236 4.86 17.04 6.32
C GLN A 236 4.11 17.44 7.60
N LEU A 237 4.26 16.66 8.69
CA LEU A 237 3.68 16.98 9.99
C LEU A 237 4.16 18.35 10.50
N MET A 238 5.46 18.62 10.42
CA MET A 238 6.03 19.86 10.94
C MET A 238 5.61 21.08 10.14
N THR A 239 5.56 20.97 8.81
CA THR A 239 5.04 22.02 7.92
C THR A 239 3.58 22.31 8.21
N PHE A 240 2.76 21.27 8.42
CA PHE A 240 1.37 21.42 8.83
C PHE A 240 1.25 22.11 10.19
N LYS A 241 2.01 21.63 11.20
CA LYS A 241 2.03 22.21 12.54
C LYS A 241 2.36 23.70 12.50
N GLU A 242 3.46 24.08 11.86
CA GLU A 242 3.91 25.48 11.76
C GLU A 242 2.85 26.36 11.09
N SER A 243 2.25 25.89 9.99
CA SER A 243 1.19 26.62 9.28
C SER A 243 -0.07 26.79 10.13
N TYR A 244 -0.48 25.72 10.82
CA TYR A 244 -1.69 25.72 11.64
C TYR A 244 -1.52 26.61 12.88
N GLU A 245 -0.38 26.50 13.57
CA GLU A 245 -0.08 27.27 14.79
C GLU A 245 0.07 28.77 14.50
N ALA A 246 0.54 29.14 13.30
CA ALA A 246 0.59 30.54 12.87
C ALA A 246 -0.79 31.22 12.87
N THR A 247 -1.87 30.46 12.71
CA THR A 247 -3.25 30.98 12.64
C THR A 247 -4.06 30.69 13.90
N HIS A 248 -3.83 29.55 14.57
CA HIS A 248 -4.68 29.05 15.67
C HIS A 248 -3.97 29.03 17.03
N GLY A 249 -2.70 29.42 17.10
CA GLY A 249 -1.89 29.34 18.31
C GLY A 249 -1.29 27.95 18.54
N THR A 250 -0.54 27.80 19.63
CA THR A 250 0.23 26.58 19.92
C THR A 250 -0.67 25.39 20.24
N LEU A 251 -0.35 24.23 19.67
CA LEU A 251 -1.03 22.95 19.87
C LEU A 251 -0.22 22.01 20.77
N SER A 252 -0.90 21.29 21.66
CA SER A 252 -0.34 20.11 22.29
C SER A 252 -0.15 18.96 21.27
N ASN A 253 0.69 17.97 21.62
CA ASN A 253 0.91 16.81 20.74
C ASN A 253 -0.36 15.98 20.53
N SER A 254 -1.22 15.88 21.56
CA SER A 254 -2.48 15.14 21.49
C SER A 254 -3.48 15.84 20.56
N GLU A 255 -3.62 17.17 20.69
CA GLU A 255 -4.46 17.97 19.80
C GLU A 255 -3.97 17.91 18.35
N LEU A 256 -2.65 18.03 18.14
CA LEU A 256 -2.06 17.94 16.81
C LEU A 256 -2.32 16.58 16.17
N ALA A 257 -2.15 15.47 16.91
CA ALA A 257 -2.47 14.13 16.40
C ALA A 257 -3.94 14.02 16.00
N SER A 258 -4.86 14.50 16.84
CA SER A 258 -6.31 14.46 16.58
C SER A 258 -6.70 15.25 15.33
N ILE A 259 -6.23 16.50 15.22
CA ILE A 259 -6.53 17.37 14.08
C ILE A 259 -5.95 16.79 12.78
N TYR A 260 -4.72 16.26 12.84
CA TYR A 260 -4.06 15.68 11.67
C TYR A 260 -4.83 14.44 11.19
N ASN A 261 -5.21 13.54 12.09
CA ASN A 261 -6.01 12.35 11.75
C ASN A 261 -7.43 12.68 11.27
N THR A 262 -8.01 13.80 11.68
CA THR A 262 -9.33 14.22 11.17
C THR A 262 -9.31 14.49 9.66
N ASN A 263 -8.15 14.88 9.13
CA ASN A 263 -7.99 15.21 7.71
C ASN A 263 -7.26 14.12 6.92
N LEU A 264 -6.67 13.12 7.60
CA LEU A 264 -6.05 11.98 6.96
C LEU A 264 -7.06 10.85 6.74
N GLN A 265 -6.95 10.19 5.60
CA GLN A 265 -7.55 8.87 5.44
C GLN A 265 -6.65 7.84 6.13
N GLU A 266 -7.21 7.11 7.11
CA GLU A 266 -6.47 6.02 7.76
C GLU A 266 -6.21 4.88 6.77
N ILE A 267 -4.95 4.48 6.64
CA ILE A 267 -4.53 3.33 5.84
C ILE A 267 -3.91 2.30 6.78
N ASP A 268 -4.48 1.10 6.84
CA ASP A 268 -3.92 -0.04 7.57
C ASP A 268 -2.80 -0.68 6.73
N SER A 269 -1.61 -0.06 6.76
CA SER A 269 -0.43 -0.47 5.99
C SER A 269 0.80 -0.59 6.87
N LYS A 270 1.63 -1.60 6.62
CA LYS A 270 2.94 -1.73 7.29
C LYS A 270 3.93 -0.64 6.85
N LEU A 271 3.62 0.08 5.78
CA LEU A 271 4.45 1.16 5.26
C LEU A 271 4.13 2.50 5.93
N GLU A 272 3.09 2.55 6.78
CA GLU A 272 2.65 3.77 7.41
C GLU A 272 2.27 3.55 8.88
N ASP A 273 3.04 4.16 9.81
CA ASP A 273 2.67 4.21 11.22
C ASP A 273 1.44 5.09 11.44
N SER A 274 0.54 4.68 12.34
CA SER A 274 -0.56 5.53 12.78
C SER A 274 -0.05 6.79 13.49
N VAL A 275 -0.68 7.93 13.20
CA VAL A 275 -0.31 9.21 13.80
C VAL A 275 -0.88 9.29 15.22
N SER A 276 -0.20 8.64 16.16
CA SER A 276 -0.51 8.72 17.59
C SER A 276 0.16 9.92 18.25
N GLU A 277 -0.29 10.32 19.44
CA GLU A 277 0.38 11.34 20.26
C GLU A 277 1.86 11.02 20.48
N ASN A 278 2.20 9.75 20.74
CA ASN A 278 3.59 9.31 20.90
C ASN A 278 4.40 9.45 19.61
N TRP A 279 3.78 9.16 18.45
CA TRP A 279 4.43 9.39 17.16
C TRP A 279 4.67 10.88 16.92
N VAL A 280 3.71 11.75 17.24
CA VAL A 280 3.86 13.22 17.15
C VAL A 280 4.99 13.72 18.06
N ASP A 281 5.05 13.27 19.32
CA ASP A 281 6.16 13.61 20.22
C ASP A 281 7.52 13.20 19.62
N THR A 282 7.58 11.99 19.07
CA THR A 282 8.77 11.45 18.42
C THR A 282 9.18 12.29 17.21
N ALA A 283 8.23 12.62 16.32
CA ALA A 283 8.46 13.42 15.14
C ALA A 283 8.97 14.82 15.48
N VAL A 284 8.31 15.52 16.43
CA VAL A 284 8.73 16.85 16.88
C VAL A 284 10.12 16.81 17.50
N LYS A 285 10.42 15.78 18.31
CA LYS A 285 11.72 15.57 18.94
C LYS A 285 12.82 15.36 17.92
N ILE A 286 12.60 14.50 16.93
CA ILE A 286 13.54 14.24 15.82
C ILE A 286 13.75 15.51 15.01
N HIS A 287 12.68 16.20 14.62
CA HIS A 287 12.78 17.41 13.83
C HIS A 287 13.65 18.45 14.53
N ARG A 288 13.32 18.80 15.78
CA ARG A 288 14.04 19.82 16.54
C ARG A 288 15.51 19.47 16.78
N ARG A 289 15.83 18.20 17.02
CA ARG A 289 17.18 17.78 17.45
C ARG A 289 18.09 17.32 16.32
N ILE A 290 17.52 16.86 15.21
CA ILE A 290 18.24 16.29 14.07
C ILE A 290 17.92 17.12 12.82
N PHE A 291 16.66 17.20 12.39
CA PHE A 291 16.36 17.79 11.07
C PHE A 291 16.56 19.31 11.01
N SER A 292 16.41 20.03 12.12
CA SER A 292 16.74 21.46 12.22
C SER A 292 18.26 21.74 12.23
N GLN A 293 19.10 20.71 12.20
CA GLN A 293 20.56 20.83 12.15
C GLN A 293 21.06 20.36 10.78
N PRO A 294 21.52 21.26 9.88
CA PRO A 294 21.87 20.90 8.51
C PRO A 294 22.83 19.71 8.40
N ASP A 295 23.89 19.68 9.19
CA ASP A 295 24.88 18.59 9.17
C ASP A 295 24.30 17.22 9.59
N LEU A 296 23.28 17.21 10.46
CA LEU A 296 22.62 15.98 10.91
C LEU A 296 21.57 15.54 9.90
N LEU A 297 20.79 16.47 9.35
CA LEU A 297 19.85 16.21 8.29
C LEU A 297 20.56 15.61 7.06
N ASP A 298 21.70 16.17 6.69
CA ASP A 298 22.55 15.65 5.59
C ASP A 298 22.92 14.18 5.77
N GLU A 299 23.14 13.72 7.01
CA GLU A 299 23.44 12.31 7.28
C GLU A 299 22.22 11.42 7.04
N VAL A 300 21.02 11.90 7.38
CA VAL A 300 19.76 11.19 7.11
C VAL A 300 19.45 11.15 5.62
N LEU A 301 19.54 12.29 4.93
CA LEU A 301 19.25 12.37 3.50
C LEU A 301 20.23 11.54 2.66
N ARG A 302 21.50 11.44 3.07
CA ARG A 302 22.48 10.55 2.40
C ARG A 302 22.13 9.08 2.57
N ASP A 303 21.76 8.66 3.78
CA ASP A 303 21.32 7.29 4.05
C ASP A 303 20.07 6.95 3.22
N GLU A 304 19.09 7.85 3.19
CA GLU A 304 17.88 7.67 2.41
C GLU A 304 18.15 7.66 0.89
N ALA A 305 19.07 8.48 0.39
CA ALA A 305 19.46 8.46 -1.02
C ALA A 305 20.13 7.13 -1.43
N GLN A 306 20.85 6.49 -0.51
CA GLN A 306 21.58 5.25 -0.78
C GLN A 306 20.71 4.00 -0.56
N HIS A 307 19.84 4.02 0.44
CA HIS A 307 19.11 2.84 0.93
C HIS A 307 17.58 2.96 0.81
N GLY A 308 17.08 4.09 0.32
CA GLY A 308 15.65 4.38 0.26
C GLY A 308 14.99 4.33 1.64
N LYS A 309 13.77 3.79 1.69
CA LYS A 309 12.99 3.65 2.92
C LYS A 309 13.53 2.61 3.90
N ALA A 310 14.51 1.81 3.49
CA ALA A 310 15.12 0.78 4.32
C ALA A 310 16.46 1.22 4.94
N GLY A 311 16.74 2.53 4.95
CA GLY A 311 17.94 3.10 5.59
C GLY A 311 18.04 2.85 7.09
N MET A 312 19.21 3.10 7.68
CA MET A 312 19.47 2.91 9.11
C MET A 312 18.79 3.96 9.99
N PHE A 313 18.43 5.11 9.43
CA PHE A 313 17.82 6.24 10.15
C PHE A 313 16.30 6.22 10.12
N GLN A 314 15.70 5.08 10.49
CA GLN A 314 14.26 4.96 10.72
C GLN A 314 13.81 5.80 11.93
N THR A 315 12.51 6.13 12.00
CA THR A 315 11.92 6.93 13.11
C THR A 315 12.35 6.43 14.49
N SER A 316 12.25 5.11 14.73
CA SER A 316 12.61 4.50 16.01
C SER A 316 14.10 4.60 16.34
N ALA A 317 14.98 4.46 15.34
CA ALA A 317 16.41 4.63 15.51
C ALA A 317 16.77 6.09 15.82
N LEU A 318 16.20 7.04 15.07
CA LEU A 318 16.39 8.48 15.27
C LEU A 318 15.88 8.94 16.64
N GLU A 319 14.77 8.37 17.12
CA GLU A 319 14.27 8.64 18.47
C GLU A 319 15.28 8.22 19.54
N GLU A 320 15.82 7.00 19.46
CA GLU A 320 16.80 6.52 20.43
C GLU A 320 18.10 7.33 20.38
N ILE A 321 18.53 7.74 19.20
CA ILE A 321 19.66 8.67 19.04
C ILE A 321 19.38 9.99 19.76
N CYS A 322 18.17 10.55 19.61
CA CYS A 322 17.74 11.72 20.37
C CYS A 322 17.80 11.45 21.88
N ILE A 323 17.16 10.39 22.36
CA ILE A 323 17.05 10.09 23.80
C ILE A 323 18.43 9.91 24.45
N LYS A 324 19.35 9.21 23.77
CA LYS A 324 20.66 8.85 24.33
C LYS A 324 21.76 9.88 24.05
N GLY A 325 21.68 10.62 22.95
CA GLY A 325 22.61 11.69 22.59
C GLY A 325 22.43 12.97 23.42
N LYS A 326 22.45 12.85 24.75
CA LYS A 326 22.05 13.92 25.68
C LYS A 326 23.02 15.11 25.73
N SER A 327 24.30 14.93 25.42
CA SER A 327 25.31 16.00 25.57
C SER A 327 25.35 17.03 24.43
N GLY A 328 24.35 17.03 23.55
CA GLY A 328 24.19 18.01 22.48
C GLY A 328 24.53 17.48 21.08
N LYS A 329 24.56 18.39 20.10
CA LYS A 329 24.72 18.10 18.65
C LYS A 329 25.90 17.17 18.35
N GLY A 330 27.04 17.35 19.04
CA GLY A 330 28.26 16.58 18.79
C GLY A 330 28.13 15.08 19.08
N ASP A 331 27.40 14.70 20.13
CA ASP A 331 27.18 13.29 20.45
C ASP A 331 26.25 12.62 19.43
N ILE A 332 25.18 13.33 19.01
CA ILE A 332 24.27 12.85 17.97
C ILE A 332 25.02 12.65 16.66
N TYR A 333 25.78 13.66 16.23
CA TYR A 333 26.59 13.57 15.02
C TYR A 333 27.56 12.37 15.08
N TRP A 334 28.27 12.20 16.20
CA TRP A 334 29.19 11.09 16.38
C TRP A 334 28.52 9.72 16.25
N ILE A 335 27.34 9.55 16.85
CA ILE A 335 26.56 8.31 16.74
C ILE A 335 26.18 8.05 15.29
N MET A 336 25.56 9.04 14.61
CA MET A 336 25.11 8.89 13.23
C MET A 336 26.27 8.60 12.27
N ARG A 337 27.39 9.32 12.41
CA ARG A 337 28.61 9.07 11.63
C ARG A 337 29.17 7.68 11.87
N SER A 338 29.15 7.20 13.12
CA SER A 338 29.63 5.86 13.48
C SER A 338 28.75 4.76 12.88
N MET A 339 27.42 4.96 12.86
CA MET A 339 26.47 4.05 12.21
C MET A 339 26.73 3.98 10.71
N ARG A 340 26.90 5.13 10.03
CA ARG A 340 27.22 5.09 8.59
C ARG A 340 28.54 4.40 8.31
N PHE A 341 29.59 4.75 9.06
CA PHE A 341 30.93 4.19 8.86
C PHE A 341 30.92 2.66 8.94
N ILE A 342 30.22 2.08 9.91
CA ILE A 342 30.18 0.62 10.06
C ILE A 342 29.38 -0.09 8.95
N VAL A 343 28.39 0.59 8.37
CA VAL A 343 27.67 0.12 7.17
C VAL A 343 28.53 0.22 5.92
N GLU A 344 29.18 1.37 5.70
CA GLU A 344 30.09 1.60 4.57
C GLU A 344 31.28 0.61 4.60
N ALA A 345 31.72 0.22 5.80
CA ALA A 345 32.74 -0.80 6.00
C ALA A 345 32.24 -2.26 5.79
N GLY A 346 30.97 -2.45 5.45
CA GLY A 346 30.36 -3.77 5.22
C GLY A 346 30.28 -4.65 6.47
N GLN A 347 30.37 -4.05 7.66
CA GLN A 347 30.34 -4.80 8.93
C GLN A 347 28.92 -4.99 9.46
N LEU A 348 28.00 -4.08 9.10
CA LEU A 348 26.57 -4.15 9.42
C LEU A 348 25.74 -3.72 8.21
N ASN A 349 24.49 -4.18 8.17
CA ASN A 349 23.48 -3.72 7.23
C ASN A 349 22.57 -2.66 7.87
N PRO A 350 21.91 -1.80 7.08
CA PRO A 350 20.95 -0.82 7.60
C PRO A 350 19.87 -1.43 8.52
N GLY A 351 19.39 -2.63 8.19
CA GLY A 351 18.38 -3.35 8.98
C GLY A 351 18.85 -3.83 10.36
N ASP A 352 20.15 -3.83 10.64
CA ASP A 352 20.69 -4.30 11.93
C ASP A 352 20.46 -3.29 13.07
N PHE A 353 20.19 -2.02 12.74
CA PHE A 353 19.97 -0.92 13.70
C PHE A 353 18.57 -0.92 14.33
N THR A 354 18.15 -2.07 14.81
CA THR A 354 16.94 -2.21 15.63
C THR A 354 17.10 -1.48 16.97
N VAL A 355 15.98 -1.07 17.59
CA VAL A 355 15.97 -0.46 18.94
C VAL A 355 16.74 -1.33 19.95
N ARG A 356 16.59 -2.65 19.88
CA ARG A 356 17.30 -3.60 20.75
C ARG A 356 18.82 -3.55 20.54
N PHE A 357 19.29 -3.47 19.30
CA PHE A 357 20.72 -3.38 19.00
C PHE A 357 21.30 -2.02 19.46
N LEU A 358 20.58 -0.93 19.18
CA LEU A 358 20.98 0.43 19.53
C LEU A 358 21.07 0.65 21.05
N CYS A 359 20.07 0.17 21.79
CA CYS A 359 19.94 0.44 23.22
C CYS A 359 20.40 -0.70 24.12
N GLY A 360 20.45 -1.93 23.62
CA GLY A 360 20.73 -3.14 24.37
C GLY A 360 19.47 -3.75 24.99
N ALA A 361 19.57 -4.98 25.50
CA ALA A 361 18.47 -5.66 26.18
C ALA A 361 18.46 -5.36 27.68
N LYS A 362 17.26 -5.24 28.25
CA LYS A 362 17.06 -5.36 29.70
C LYS A 362 17.00 -6.85 30.03
N SER A 363 18.02 -7.38 30.71
CA SER A 363 18.00 -8.73 31.28
C SER A 363 17.91 -8.62 32.80
N SER A 364 17.30 -9.61 33.47
CA SER A 364 17.04 -9.58 34.92
C SER A 364 18.32 -9.28 35.71
N GLY A 365 18.44 -8.05 36.21
CA GLY A 365 19.55 -7.59 37.05
C GLY A 365 20.70 -6.87 36.33
N SER A 366 20.75 -6.81 34.99
CA SER A 366 21.77 -5.99 34.28
C SER A 366 21.23 -5.35 32.99
N THR A 367 21.52 -4.06 32.81
CA THR A 367 21.21 -3.34 31.56
C THR A 367 22.35 -3.56 30.59
N GLN A 368 22.15 -4.40 29.57
CA GLN A 368 23.12 -4.53 28.50
C GLN A 368 23.21 -3.20 27.74
N LYS A 369 24.44 -2.75 27.45
CA LYS A 369 24.69 -1.50 26.73
C LYS A 369 24.68 -1.79 25.24
N GLY A 370 23.77 -1.14 24.51
CA GLY A 370 23.71 -1.25 23.04
C GLY A 370 24.74 -0.40 22.30
N PHE A 371 24.65 -0.42 20.97
CA PHE A 371 25.57 0.25 20.05
C PHE A 371 25.74 1.75 20.31
N ILE A 372 24.65 2.46 20.67
CA ILE A 372 24.74 3.89 20.97
C ILE A 372 25.65 4.15 22.18
N HIS A 373 25.56 3.32 23.21
CA HIS A 373 26.41 3.47 24.40
C HIS A 373 27.88 3.23 24.07
N LEU A 374 28.17 2.27 23.19
CA LEU A 374 29.52 2.04 22.70
C LEU A 374 30.05 3.25 21.94
N CYS A 375 29.23 3.85 21.07
CA CYS A 375 29.60 5.06 20.33
C CYS A 375 29.91 6.23 21.29
N LEU A 376 29.04 6.47 22.27
CA LEU A 376 29.22 7.52 23.27
C LEU A 376 30.45 7.29 24.15
N MET A 377 30.72 6.04 24.56
CA MET A 377 31.93 5.69 25.30
C MET A 377 33.19 5.98 24.48
N LYS A 378 33.21 5.58 23.20
CA LYS A 378 34.31 5.88 22.28
C LYS A 378 34.50 7.39 22.10
N HIS A 379 33.41 8.14 22.00
CA HIS A 379 33.47 9.61 21.90
C HIS A 379 34.04 10.25 23.17
N ALA A 380 33.59 9.80 24.34
CA ALA A 380 34.08 10.30 25.63
C ALA A 380 35.57 9.98 25.82
N LEU A 381 36.00 8.76 25.47
CA LEU A 381 37.41 8.36 25.50
C LEU A 381 38.25 9.21 24.55
N LEU A 382 37.77 9.44 23.31
CA LEU A 382 38.47 10.31 22.36
C LEU A 382 38.59 11.73 22.91
N ARG A 383 37.53 12.31 23.46
CA ARG A 383 37.55 13.64 24.08
C ARG A 383 38.57 13.70 25.21
N TRP A 384 38.55 12.73 26.13
CA TRP A 384 39.53 12.65 27.23
C TRP A 384 40.97 12.50 26.73
N LEU A 385 41.20 11.69 25.70
CA LEU A 385 42.52 11.52 25.10
C LEU A 385 43.03 12.84 24.51
N MET A 386 42.17 13.61 23.85
CA MET A 386 42.55 14.87 23.19
C MET A 386 42.62 16.07 24.15
N SER A 387 41.85 16.08 25.24
CA SER A 387 41.81 17.20 26.19
C SER A 387 42.74 17.01 27.38
N THR A 388 42.83 15.80 27.92
CA THR A 388 43.45 15.55 29.22
C THR A 388 44.77 14.81 29.04
N TRP A 389 44.72 13.65 28.41
CA TRP A 389 45.93 12.84 28.21
C TRP A 389 46.94 13.54 27.30
N LEU A 390 46.47 14.10 26.18
CA LEU A 390 47.34 14.81 25.25
C LEU A 390 47.96 16.05 25.89
N GLU A 391 47.26 16.74 26.78
CA GLU A 391 47.85 17.88 27.50
C GLU A 391 48.92 17.45 28.49
N GLN A 392 48.71 16.35 29.21
CA GLN A 392 49.67 15.79 30.17
C GLN A 392 50.87 15.10 29.51
N SER A 393 50.77 14.77 28.23
CA SER A 393 51.85 14.12 27.49
C SER A 393 53.03 15.07 27.24
N SER A 394 54.22 14.49 27.08
CA SER A 394 55.48 15.19 26.79
C SER A 394 55.65 15.61 25.33
N TYR A 395 54.60 15.49 24.50
CA TYR A 395 54.66 15.98 23.12
C TYR A 395 54.90 17.49 23.10
N ASP A 396 55.63 17.96 22.09
CA ASP A 396 55.74 19.40 21.84
C ASP A 396 54.37 20.00 21.43
N PRO A 397 54.19 21.32 21.57
CA PRO A 397 52.92 21.98 21.25
C PRO A 397 52.44 21.79 19.80
N GLU A 398 53.36 21.71 18.84
CA GLU A 398 53.02 21.57 17.41
C GLU A 398 52.49 20.16 17.11
N ALA A 399 53.10 19.13 17.70
CA ALA A 399 52.63 17.75 17.63
C ALA A 399 51.26 17.57 18.30
N LYS A 400 51.00 18.25 19.42
CA LYS A 400 49.68 18.26 20.08
C LYS A 400 48.62 18.88 19.16
N GLU A 401 48.90 20.02 18.57
CA GLU A 401 47.99 20.70 17.64
C GLU A 401 47.75 19.90 16.36
N SER A 402 48.79 19.27 15.80
CA SER A 402 48.67 18.37 14.64
C SER A 402 47.74 17.19 14.92
N LYS A 403 47.84 16.57 16.11
CA LYS A 403 46.95 15.47 16.52
C LYS A 403 45.49 15.94 16.67
N ARG A 404 45.25 17.13 17.23
CA ARG A 404 43.91 17.75 17.31
C ARG A 404 43.31 18.05 15.95
N ARG A 405 44.10 18.59 15.03
CA ARG A 405 43.65 18.84 13.66
C ARG A 405 43.26 17.55 12.98
N LYS A 406 44.06 16.49 13.10
CA LYS A 406 43.76 15.17 12.53
C LYS A 406 42.47 14.57 13.09
N SER A 407 42.19 14.71 14.39
CA SER A 407 40.93 14.23 14.97
C SER A 407 39.71 15.03 14.52
N ASN A 408 39.87 16.33 14.25
CA ASN A 408 38.78 17.19 13.78
C ASN A 408 38.56 17.11 12.26
N THR A 409 39.58 16.73 11.48
CA THR A 409 39.52 16.62 10.02
C THR A 409 39.20 15.22 9.51
N THR A 410 39.06 14.22 10.39
CA THR A 410 38.66 12.87 9.99
C THR A 410 37.22 12.83 9.49
N ARG A 411 37.05 13.12 8.19
CA ARG A 411 36.35 12.18 7.32
C ARG A 411 36.99 10.81 7.58
N PRO A 412 36.25 9.81 8.10
CA PRO A 412 36.76 8.45 8.11
C PRO A 412 37.14 8.11 6.67
N ARG A 413 38.39 7.70 6.45
CA ARG A 413 38.79 7.04 5.21
C ARG A 413 38.44 5.57 5.31
#